data_AF-A0A2D5EZM5-F1
#
_entry.id   AF-A0A2D5EZM5-F1
#
_cell.length_a   1.000
_cell.length_b   1.000
_cell.length_c   1.000
_cell.angle_alpha   90.00
_cell.angle_beta   90.00
_cell.angle_gamma   90.00
#
_symmetry.space_group_name_H-M   'P 1'
#
loop_
_entity.id
_entity.type
_entity.pdbx_description
1 polymer ?
#
loop_
_entity_poly.entity_id
_entity_poly.type
_entity_poly.pdbx_seq_one_letter_code
_entity_poly.pdbx_strand_id
1 'polypeptide(L)'
;ADALARARAGVDAFAKARCPTCHAFPAFTHLGAHPAGALFPEGPLAPDELLDTPSLLSVATHPPFLADGRAPTLRAVLEDHGVGRHGHADALEPAELDALLAFLEIL
;
A
#
# COMPACT_ATOMS: atom_id res chain seq x y z
N ALA A 1 -9.81 5.87 24.01
CA ALA A 1 -8.43 5.41 24.23
C ALA A 1 -8.00 4.45 23.13
N ASP A 2 -8.82 3.44 22.79
CA ASP A 2 -8.48 2.39 21.81
C ASP A 2 -8.30 2.89 20.35
N ALA A 3 -9.21 3.74 19.85
CA ALA A 3 -9.15 4.21 18.46
C ALA A 3 -7.89 5.04 18.12
N LEU A 4 -7.46 5.91 19.03
CA LEU A 4 -6.23 6.70 18.85
C LEU A 4 -4.98 5.82 18.89
N ALA A 5 -4.97 4.81 19.78
CA ALA A 5 -3.88 3.85 19.85
C ALA A 5 -3.78 3.02 18.57
N ARG A 6 -4.92 2.56 18.03
CA ARG A 6 -4.99 1.90 16.71
C ARG A 6 -4.51 2.78 15.58
N ALA A 7 -4.97 4.03 15.51
CA ALA A 7 -4.53 4.97 14.48
C ALA A 7 -3.01 5.19 14.53
N ARG A 8 -2.45 5.34 15.74
CA ARG A 8 -0.99 5.46 15.92
C ARG A 8 -0.26 4.20 15.46
N ALA A 9 -0.73 3.03 15.86
CA ALA A 9 -0.15 1.76 15.42
C ALA A 9 -0.18 1.61 13.90
N GLY A 10 -1.24 2.08 13.22
CA GLY A 10 -1.33 2.04 11.76
C GLY A 10 -0.33 2.97 11.08
N VAL A 11 -0.14 4.19 11.60
CA VAL A 11 0.91 5.11 11.12
C VAL A 11 2.31 4.52 11.34
N ASP A 12 2.54 3.91 12.50
CA ASP A 12 3.83 3.28 12.82
C ASP A 12 4.09 2.08 11.91
N ALA A 13 3.07 1.25 11.63
CA ALA A 13 3.16 0.13 10.69
C ALA A 13 3.39 0.62 9.24
N PHE A 14 2.73 1.70 8.81
CA PHE A 14 2.96 2.33 7.50
C PHE A 14 4.42 2.76 7.33
N ALA A 15 5.00 3.37 8.36
CA ALA A 15 6.41 3.74 8.38
C ALA A 15 7.34 2.51 8.40
N LYS A 16 7.04 1.50 9.24
CA LYS A 16 7.83 0.25 9.36
C LYS A 16 7.89 -0.52 8.04
N ALA A 17 6.78 -0.60 7.32
CA ALA A 17 6.68 -1.22 5.99
C ALA A 17 7.31 -0.36 4.86
N ARG A 18 7.91 0.80 5.19
CA ARG A 18 8.53 1.74 4.24
C ARG A 18 7.58 2.35 3.20
N CYS A 19 6.28 2.34 3.44
CA CYS A 19 5.29 2.93 2.54
C CYS A 19 5.56 4.43 2.22
N PRO A 20 6.02 5.28 3.16
CA PRO A 20 6.31 6.70 2.89
C PRO A 20 7.39 6.97 1.84
N THR A 21 8.18 5.97 1.46
CA THR A 21 9.20 6.12 0.40
C THR A 21 8.58 6.51 -0.94
N CYS A 22 7.38 5.99 -1.23
CA CYS A 22 6.62 6.32 -2.42
C CYS A 22 5.31 7.05 -2.04
N HIS A 23 4.61 6.61 -1.01
CA HIS A 23 3.38 7.22 -0.53
C HIS A 23 3.66 8.28 0.55
N ALA A 24 4.40 9.31 0.18
CA ALA A 24 4.87 10.36 1.10
C ALA A 24 3.76 11.30 1.58
N PHE A 25 3.84 11.77 2.84
CA PHE A 25 2.93 12.77 3.39
C PHE A 25 3.06 14.14 2.69
N PRO A 26 2.01 15.00 2.72
CA PRO A 26 0.70 14.79 3.35
C PRO A 26 -0.34 14.13 2.43
N ALA A 27 -0.09 14.05 1.12
CA ALA A 27 -1.03 13.50 0.15
C ALA A 27 -0.86 11.99 -0.08
N PHE A 28 0.03 11.34 0.67
CA PHE A 28 0.35 9.91 0.52
C PHE A 28 0.78 9.54 -0.90
N THR A 29 1.58 10.42 -1.52
CA THR A 29 2.23 10.23 -2.82
C THR A 29 3.41 11.19 -2.93
N HIS A 30 4.43 10.76 -3.66
CA HIS A 30 5.55 11.61 -4.09
C HIS A 30 5.47 11.99 -5.58
N LEU A 31 4.37 11.62 -6.26
CA LEU A 31 4.14 11.84 -7.70
C LEU A 31 5.18 11.20 -8.64
N GLY A 32 5.97 10.24 -8.15
CA GLY A 32 6.89 9.48 -8.99
C GLY A 32 6.24 8.26 -9.63
N ALA A 33 6.97 7.67 -10.58
CA ALA A 33 6.54 6.50 -11.32
C ALA A 33 7.59 5.39 -11.25
N HIS A 34 7.13 4.13 -11.24
CA HIS A 34 7.97 2.95 -11.10
C HIS A 34 7.63 1.90 -12.16
N PRO A 35 8.62 1.18 -12.71
CA PRO A 35 8.35 0.08 -13.63
C PRO A 35 7.49 -1.01 -12.97
N ALA A 36 6.44 -1.45 -13.64
CA ALA A 36 5.52 -2.48 -13.13
C ALA A 36 6.27 -3.76 -12.76
N GLY A 37 7.28 -4.16 -13.54
CA GLY A 37 8.08 -5.35 -13.27
C GLY A 37 8.94 -5.26 -11.99
N ALA A 38 9.24 -4.05 -11.50
CA ALA A 38 9.98 -3.88 -10.24
C ALA A 38 9.12 -4.21 -9.02
N LEU A 39 7.84 -3.77 -9.06
CA LEU A 39 6.87 -3.90 -7.97
C LEU A 39 6.06 -5.19 -8.07
N PHE A 40 5.69 -5.57 -9.29
CA PHE A 40 4.67 -6.56 -9.61
C PHE A 40 5.11 -7.47 -10.78
N PRO A 41 6.21 -8.23 -10.64
CA PRO A 41 6.76 -9.04 -11.74
C PRO A 41 5.81 -10.12 -12.27
N GLU A 42 4.90 -10.62 -11.43
CA GLU A 42 3.86 -11.59 -11.80
C GLU A 42 2.57 -10.93 -12.33
N GLY A 43 2.63 -9.63 -12.64
CA GLY A 43 1.52 -8.86 -13.19
C GLY A 43 1.32 -9.03 -14.70
N PRO A 44 0.14 -8.65 -15.22
CA PRO A 44 -0.17 -8.71 -16.64
C PRO A 44 0.41 -7.53 -17.44
N LEU A 45 0.87 -6.48 -16.76
CA LEU A 45 1.42 -5.27 -17.38
C LEU A 45 2.84 -5.51 -17.89
N ALA A 46 3.27 -4.74 -18.90
CA ALA A 46 4.62 -4.86 -19.42
C ALA A 46 5.65 -4.48 -18.33
N PRO A 47 6.79 -5.19 -18.20
CA PRO A 47 7.74 -4.92 -17.11
C PRO A 47 8.28 -3.48 -17.05
N ASP A 48 8.39 -2.81 -18.20
CA ASP A 48 8.84 -1.43 -18.37
C ASP A 48 7.70 -0.39 -18.36
N GLU A 49 6.44 -0.83 -18.28
CA GLU A 49 5.30 0.05 -18.11
C GLU A 49 5.41 0.80 -16.78
N LEU A 50 5.30 2.13 -16.85
CA LEU A 50 5.44 2.97 -15.67
C LEU A 50 4.10 3.10 -14.94
N LEU A 51 4.12 2.75 -13.66
CA LEU A 51 3.02 2.95 -12.73
C LEU A 51 3.26 4.23 -11.94
N ASP A 52 2.36 5.19 -12.08
CA ASP A 52 2.34 6.36 -11.20
C ASP A 52 2.04 5.92 -9.77
N THR A 53 2.63 6.61 -8.80
CA THR A 53 2.30 6.42 -7.38
C THR A 53 1.06 7.24 -7.06
N PRO A 54 -0.15 6.65 -6.96
CA PRO A 54 -1.35 7.43 -6.68
C PRO A 54 -1.32 7.97 -5.25
N SER A 55 -2.07 9.05 -5.03
CA SER A 55 -2.47 9.45 -3.68
C SER A 55 -3.24 8.31 -3.00
N LEU A 56 -2.96 8.07 -1.72
CA LEU A 56 -3.77 7.14 -0.92
C LEU A 56 -4.95 7.81 -0.22
N LEU A 57 -5.13 9.13 -0.39
CA LEU A 57 -6.33 9.79 0.12
C LEU A 57 -7.58 9.20 -0.53
N SER A 58 -8.56 8.83 0.29
CA SER A 58 -9.78 8.09 -0.09
C SER A 58 -9.49 6.76 -0.80
N VAL A 59 -8.37 6.09 -0.54
CA VAL A 59 -8.02 4.85 -1.25
C VAL A 59 -9.12 3.79 -1.08
N ALA A 60 -9.72 3.68 0.10
CA ALA A 60 -10.74 2.69 0.41
C ALA A 60 -12.00 2.78 -0.48
N THR A 61 -12.25 3.91 -1.14
CA THR A 61 -13.45 4.12 -1.96
C THR A 61 -13.29 3.66 -3.42
N HIS A 62 -12.12 3.10 -3.80
CA HIS A 62 -11.79 2.78 -5.19
C HIS A 62 -11.41 1.29 -5.44
N PRO A 63 -12.20 0.30 -4.97
CA PRO A 63 -11.99 -1.08 -5.40
C PRO A 63 -12.48 -1.30 -6.85
N PRO A 64 -11.91 -2.28 -7.59
CA PRO A 64 -10.73 -3.06 -7.23
C PRO A 64 -9.43 -2.26 -7.38
N PHE A 65 -8.39 -2.69 -6.67
CA PHE A 65 -7.11 -2.00 -6.54
C PHE A 65 -6.06 -2.50 -7.56
N LEU A 66 -4.95 -1.74 -7.65
CA LEU A 66 -3.89 -1.85 -8.65
C LEU A 66 -4.33 -1.40 -10.05
N ALA A 67 -3.38 -1.03 -10.91
CA ALA A 67 -3.64 -0.50 -12.24
C ALA A 67 -4.37 -1.49 -13.17
N ASP A 68 -4.22 -2.80 -12.90
CA ASP A 68 -4.88 -3.89 -13.60
C ASP A 68 -6.15 -4.41 -12.90
N GLY A 69 -6.52 -3.84 -11.74
CA GLY A 69 -7.73 -4.18 -11.00
C GLY A 69 -7.76 -5.60 -10.41
N ARG A 70 -6.61 -6.28 -10.30
CA ARG A 70 -6.60 -7.69 -9.84
C ARG A 70 -6.77 -7.87 -8.34
N ALA A 71 -6.59 -6.81 -7.55
CA ALA A 71 -6.66 -6.88 -6.10
C ALA A 71 -8.05 -6.45 -5.60
N PRO A 72 -8.90 -7.36 -5.08
CA PRO A 72 -10.27 -7.02 -4.67
C PRO A 72 -10.34 -6.25 -3.34
N THR A 73 -9.27 -6.27 -2.53
CA THR A 73 -9.20 -5.63 -1.21
C THR A 73 -7.83 -5.00 -0.98
N LEU A 74 -7.73 -4.05 -0.04
CA LEU A 74 -6.44 -3.51 0.42
C LEU A 74 -5.54 -4.61 1.00
N ARG A 75 -6.12 -5.61 1.67
CA ARG A 75 -5.36 -6.76 2.18
C ARG A 75 -4.72 -7.55 1.04
N ALA A 76 -5.47 -7.84 -0.03
CA ALA A 76 -4.93 -8.54 -1.19
C ALA A 76 -3.77 -7.77 -1.85
N VAL A 77 -3.81 -6.43 -1.85
CA VAL A 77 -2.67 -5.60 -2.31
C VAL A 77 -1.39 -5.89 -1.51
N LEU A 78 -1.49 -6.16 -0.21
CA LEU A 78 -0.33 -6.33 0.68
C LEU A 78 0.13 -7.78 0.82
N GLU A 79 -0.81 -8.74 0.80
CA GLU A 79 -0.52 -10.16 1.05
C GLU A 79 -0.34 -10.97 -0.25
N ASP A 80 -1.07 -10.63 -1.33
CA ASP A 80 -1.10 -11.46 -2.54
C ASP A 80 -0.28 -10.87 -3.70
N HIS A 81 -0.02 -9.56 -3.67
CA HIS A 81 0.57 -8.84 -4.80
C HIS A 81 1.80 -8.02 -4.41
N GLY A 82 2.93 -8.27 -5.08
CA GLY A 82 4.15 -7.49 -4.84
C GLY A 82 4.74 -7.68 -3.44
N VAL A 83 4.55 -8.86 -2.83
CA VAL A 83 5.12 -9.23 -1.53
C VAL A 83 6.63 -8.98 -1.52
N GLY A 84 7.09 -8.20 -0.53
CA GLY A 84 8.50 -7.79 -0.40
C GLY A 84 9.00 -6.78 -1.46
N ARG A 85 8.13 -6.33 -2.38
CA ARG A 85 8.46 -5.41 -3.49
C ARG A 85 7.62 -4.13 -3.47
N HIS A 86 6.40 -4.18 -2.97
CA HIS A 86 5.50 -3.03 -2.79
C HIS A 86 5.46 -2.62 -1.30
N GLY A 87 6.63 -2.24 -0.79
CA GLY A 87 6.88 -2.12 0.65
C GLY A 87 7.23 -3.45 1.31
N HIS A 88 7.39 -3.42 2.64
CA HIS A 88 7.74 -4.58 3.47
C HIS A 88 6.60 -4.96 4.43
N ALA A 89 5.39 -5.09 3.89
CA ALA A 89 4.24 -5.56 4.68
C ALA A 89 4.41 -7.00 5.19
N ASP A 90 5.21 -7.81 4.48
CA ASP A 90 5.61 -9.17 4.85
C ASP A 90 6.48 -9.25 6.11
N ALA A 91 7.07 -8.14 6.54
CA ALA A 91 7.84 -8.03 7.77
C ALA A 91 7.00 -7.51 8.98
N LEU A 92 5.70 -7.27 8.78
CA LEU A 92 4.79 -6.86 9.83
C LEU A 92 4.23 -8.07 10.58
N GLU A 93 4.08 -7.92 11.89
CA GLU A 93 3.29 -8.86 12.69
C GLU A 93 1.81 -8.73 12.31
N PRO A 94 0.98 -9.78 12.49
CA PRO A 94 -0.44 -9.74 12.10
C PRO A 94 -1.21 -8.53 12.65
N ALA A 95 -0.97 -8.17 13.90
CA ALA A 95 -1.63 -7.01 14.52
C ALA A 95 -1.16 -5.66 13.93
N GLU A 96 0.08 -5.57 13.46
CA GLU A 96 0.60 -4.37 12.78
C GLU A 96 -0.01 -4.25 11.38
N LEU A 97 -0.15 -5.36 10.65
CA LEU A 97 -0.82 -5.38 9.35
C LEU A 97 -2.30 -4.99 9.48
N ASP A 98 -3.01 -5.48 10.49
CA ASP A 98 -4.40 -5.07 10.76
C ASP A 98 -4.49 -3.57 11.07
N ALA A 99 -3.54 -3.03 11.83
CA ALA A 99 -3.49 -1.60 12.12
C ALA A 99 -3.17 -0.76 10.87
N LEU A 100 -2.27 -1.23 10.01
CA LEU A 100 -1.97 -0.62 8.71
C LEU A 100 -3.22 -0.57 7.82
N LEU A 101 -3.95 -1.68 7.70
CA LEU A 101 -5.19 -1.73 6.91
C LEU A 101 -6.23 -0.76 7.44
N ALA A 102 -6.48 -0.76 8.76
CA ALA A 102 -7.41 0.19 9.38
C ALA A 102 -7.01 1.65 9.17
N PHE A 103 -5.70 1.94 9.10
CA PHE A 103 -5.20 3.28 8.77
C PHE A 103 -5.48 3.63 7.31
N LEU A 104 -5.19 2.73 6.36
CA LEU A 104 -5.48 2.95 4.93
C LEU A 104 -6.98 3.12 4.66
N GLU A 105 -7.84 2.47 5.44
CA GLU A 105 -9.30 2.57 5.32
C GLU A 105 -9.86 3.96 5.66
N ILE A 106 -9.11 4.76 6.43
CA ILE A 106 -9.53 6.10 6.88
C ILE A 106 -8.75 7.24 6.23
N LEU A 107 -7.82 6.94 5.32
CA LEU A 107 -7.17 7.92 4.46
C LEU A 107 -8.12 8.41 3.37
#